data_AF-D8SFQ9-F1
#
_entry.id   AF-D8SFQ9-F1
#
_cell.length_a   1.000
_cell.length_b   1.000
_cell.length_c   1.000
_cell.angle_alpha   90.00
_cell.angle_beta   90.00
_cell.angle_gamma   90.00
#
_symmetry.space_group_name_H-M   'P 1'
#
loop_
_entity.id
_entity.type
_entity.pdbx_description
1 polymer ?
#
loop_
_entity_poly.entity_id
_entity_poly.type
_entity_poly.pdbx_seq_one_letter_code
_entity_poly.pdbx_strand_id
1 'polypeptide(L)'
;DIYLLNLTVLMFSKCSSVEDARIVFQGIQHPNTYSWNIMLGAYAQNGHLDQARWTLESMPEKTIGVKPDEATFHSGIVGCNHAGMVRECCKCFKLMSLEHGISPQKEHFCVVVDVLCKSGQLNHAQDLLQNMPFVPDSAV
;
A
#
# COMPACT_ATOMS: atom_id res chain seq x y z
N ASP A 1 -8.31 -5.16 -23.29
CA ASP A 1 -7.76 -3.82 -23.01
C ASP A 1 -7.29 -3.78 -21.57
N ILE A 2 -6.03 -3.44 -21.32
CA ILE A 2 -5.44 -3.39 -19.97
C ILE A 2 -6.14 -2.39 -19.07
N TYR A 3 -6.67 -1.29 -19.62
CA TYR A 3 -7.40 -0.30 -18.85
C TYR A 3 -8.70 -0.89 -18.28
N LEU A 4 -9.49 -1.57 -19.12
CA LEU A 4 -10.72 -2.23 -18.69
C LEU A 4 -10.45 -3.37 -17.70
N LEU A 5 -9.36 -4.13 -17.90
CA LEU A 5 -8.96 -5.18 -16.96
C LEU A 5 -8.56 -4.60 -15.59
N ASN A 6 -7.85 -3.48 -15.56
CA ASN A 6 -7.52 -2.81 -14.30
C ASN A 6 -8.75 -2.28 -13.57
N LEU A 7 -9.75 -1.77 -14.30
CA LEU A 7 -11.02 -1.36 -13.70
C LEU A 7 -11.80 -2.53 -13.11
N THR A 8 -11.77 -3.71 -13.75
CA THR A 8 -12.44 -4.89 -13.21
C THR A 8 -11.71 -5.44 -11.97
N VAL A 9 -10.37 -5.44 -11.94
CA VAL A 9 -9.60 -5.76 -10.73
C VAL A 9 -9.96 -4.78 -9.59
N LEU A 10 -10.03 -3.49 -9.88
CA LEU A 10 -10.37 -2.45 -8.90
C LEU A 10 -11.82 -2.58 -8.39
N MET A 11 -12.74 -3.01 -9.24
CA MET A 11 -14.12 -3.27 -8.84
C MET A 11 -14.17 -4.45 -7.85
N PHE A 12 -13.53 -5.57 -8.20
CA PHE A 12 -13.50 -6.75 -7.33
C PHE A 12 -12.78 -6.52 -6.01
N SER A 13 -11.72 -5.69 -6.00
CA SER A 13 -11.00 -5.35 -4.76
C SER A 13 -11.89 -4.65 -3.73
N LYS A 14 -12.83 -3.81 -4.19
CA LYS A 14 -13.79 -3.08 -3.34
C LYS A 14 -14.95 -3.92 -2.85
N CYS A 15 -15.24 -5.06 -3.50
CA CYS A 15 -16.35 -5.95 -3.16
C CYS A 15 -15.91 -7.13 -2.26
N SER A 16 -14.72 -7.05 -1.64
CA SER A 16 -14.11 -8.13 -0.88
C SER A 16 -13.96 -9.47 -1.61
N SER A 17 -14.03 -9.45 -2.94
CA SER A 17 -13.76 -10.63 -3.78
C SER A 17 -12.34 -10.55 -4.33
N VAL A 18 -11.35 -10.73 -3.44
CA VAL A 18 -9.94 -10.66 -3.84
C VAL A 18 -9.56 -11.76 -4.84
N GLU A 19 -10.27 -12.89 -4.78
CA GLU A 19 -10.01 -14.04 -5.64
C GLU A 19 -10.43 -13.76 -7.09
N ASP A 20 -11.57 -13.12 -7.30
CA ASP A 20 -11.98 -12.67 -8.64
C ASP A 20 -11.02 -11.59 -9.17
N ALA A 21 -10.58 -10.67 -8.31
CA ALA A 21 -9.57 -9.68 -8.66
C ALA A 21 -8.26 -10.36 -9.11
N ARG A 22 -7.83 -11.41 -8.41
CA ARG A 22 -6.64 -12.21 -8.73
C ARG A 22 -6.77 -12.92 -10.07
N ILE A 23 -7.92 -13.55 -10.35
CA ILE A 23 -8.18 -14.25 -11.61
C ILE A 23 -8.08 -13.28 -12.79
N VAL A 24 -8.71 -12.11 -12.68
CA VAL A 24 -8.64 -11.07 -13.72
C VAL A 24 -7.20 -10.58 -13.89
N PHE A 25 -6.49 -10.30 -12.80
CA PHE A 25 -5.10 -9.83 -12.84
C PHE A 25 -4.17 -10.83 -13.55
N GLN A 26 -4.34 -12.13 -13.29
CA GLN A 26 -3.57 -13.19 -13.95
C GLN A 26 -3.81 -13.26 -15.48
N GLY A 27 -4.94 -12.73 -15.95
CA GLY A 27 -5.24 -12.60 -17.38
C GLY A 27 -4.60 -11.38 -18.06
N ILE A 28 -3.99 -10.46 -17.31
CA ILE A 28 -3.34 -9.26 -17.88
C ILE A 28 -1.98 -9.64 -18.46
N GLN A 29 -1.84 -9.53 -19.79
CA GLN A 29 -0.54 -9.62 -20.44
C GLN A 29 0.26 -8.34 -20.18
N HIS A 30 1.48 -8.48 -19.62
CA HIS A 30 2.38 -7.38 -19.26
C HIS A 30 1.76 -6.35 -18.28
N PRO A 31 1.45 -6.75 -17.03
CA PRO A 31 0.86 -5.85 -16.03
C PRO A 31 1.80 -4.68 -15.75
N ASN A 32 1.29 -3.45 -15.88
CA ASN A 32 2.02 -2.23 -15.54
C ASN A 32 1.97 -1.93 -14.03
N THR A 33 2.73 -0.92 -13.58
CA THR A 33 2.77 -0.49 -12.17
C THR A 33 1.37 -0.30 -11.56
N TYR A 34 0.45 0.30 -12.32
CA TYR A 34 -0.91 0.53 -11.85
C TYR A 34 -1.67 -0.79 -11.59
N SER A 35 -1.53 -1.77 -12.47
CA SER A 35 -2.14 -3.11 -12.32
C SER A 35 -1.67 -3.78 -11.02
N TRP A 36 -0.36 -3.71 -10.73
CA TRP A 36 0.24 -4.23 -9.51
C TRP A 36 -0.22 -3.48 -8.26
N ASN A 37 -0.32 -2.16 -8.31
CA ASN A 37 -0.78 -1.33 -7.20
C ASN A 37 -2.24 -1.64 -6.82
N ILE A 38 -3.11 -1.87 -7.81
CA ILE A 38 -4.49 -2.29 -7.54
C ILE A 38 -4.50 -3.66 -6.84
N MET A 39 -3.73 -4.64 -7.32
CA MET A 39 -3.71 -5.97 -6.73
C MET A 39 -3.11 -5.96 -5.32
N LEU A 40 -2.04 -5.18 -5.11
CA LEU A 40 -1.43 -4.95 -3.80
C LEU A 40 -2.44 -4.36 -2.81
N GLY A 41 -3.13 -3.29 -3.21
CA GLY A 41 -4.19 -2.66 -2.41
C GLY A 41 -5.34 -3.63 -2.13
N ALA A 42 -5.74 -4.45 -3.11
CA ALA A 42 -6.79 -5.44 -2.95
C ALA A 42 -6.46 -6.47 -1.87
N TYR A 43 -5.25 -7.03 -1.89
CA TYR A 43 -4.81 -7.96 -0.87
C TYR A 43 -4.68 -7.30 0.50
N ALA A 44 -4.09 -6.10 0.57
CA ALA A 44 -3.90 -5.39 1.82
C ALA A 44 -5.23 -5.00 2.49
N GLN A 45 -6.17 -4.45 1.73
CA GLN A 45 -7.50 -4.04 2.24
C GLN A 45 -8.34 -5.22 2.73
N ASN A 46 -8.15 -6.41 2.16
CA ASN A 46 -8.88 -7.63 2.52
C ASN A 46 -8.10 -8.52 3.51
N GLY A 47 -7.01 -8.03 4.09
CA GLY A 47 -6.24 -8.73 5.12
C GLY A 47 -5.38 -9.90 4.62
N HIS A 48 -5.19 -10.05 3.30
CA HIS A 48 -4.37 -11.07 2.67
C HIS A 48 -2.90 -10.65 2.59
N LEU A 49 -2.26 -10.52 3.76
CA LEU A 49 -0.94 -9.91 3.90
C LEU A 49 0.19 -10.65 3.19
N ASP A 50 0.21 -11.98 3.27
CA ASP A 50 1.27 -12.77 2.63
C ASP A 50 1.23 -12.58 1.12
N GLN A 51 0.03 -12.50 0.55
CA GLN A 51 -0.19 -12.19 -0.86
C GLN A 51 0.18 -10.74 -1.19
N ALA A 52 -0.20 -9.76 -0.36
CA ALA A 52 0.18 -8.36 -0.54
C ALA A 52 1.71 -8.21 -0.57
N ARG A 53 2.39 -8.81 0.41
CA ARG A 53 3.85 -8.82 0.52
C ARG A 53 4.49 -9.48 -0.70
N TRP A 54 4.03 -10.68 -1.05
CA TRP A 54 4.57 -11.41 -2.19
C TRP A 54 4.35 -10.65 -3.50
N THR A 55 3.24 -9.92 -3.62
CA THR A 55 2.95 -9.07 -4.77
C THR A 55 3.97 -7.93 -4.89
N LEU A 56 4.28 -7.24 -3.77
CA LEU A 56 5.28 -6.17 -3.74
C LEU A 56 6.70 -6.69 -4.05
N GLU A 57 7.08 -7.83 -3.48
CA GLU A 57 8.38 -8.47 -3.69
C GLU A 57 8.51 -9.06 -5.12
N SER A 58 7.42 -9.56 -5.71
CA SER A 58 7.41 -10.16 -7.06
C SER A 58 7.38 -9.14 -8.20
N MET A 59 6.93 -7.91 -7.92
CA MET A 59 6.71 -6.87 -8.93
C MET A 59 7.96 -6.59 -9.79
N PRO A 60 9.19 -6.50 -9.23
CA PRO A 60 10.42 -6.31 -10.01
C PRO A 60 10.86 -7.55 -10.80
N GLU A 61 10.54 -8.75 -10.31
CA GLU A 61 10.96 -10.02 -10.94
C GLU A 61 10.02 -10.44 -12.08
N LYS A 62 8.73 -10.21 -11.92
CA LYS A 62 7.69 -10.65 -12.87
C LYS A 62 7.45 -9.68 -14.03
N THR A 63 8.03 -8.47 -13.96
CA THR A 63 7.89 -7.48 -15.03
C THR A 63 9.15 -6.66 -15.22
N ILE A 64 9.78 -6.80 -16.39
CA ILE A 64 10.98 -6.04 -16.75
C ILE A 64 10.66 -4.54 -16.74
N GLY A 65 11.40 -3.78 -15.94
CA GLY A 65 11.28 -2.32 -15.86
C GLY A 65 10.17 -1.78 -14.97
N VAL A 66 9.37 -2.65 -14.33
CA VAL A 66 8.37 -2.22 -13.33
C VAL A 66 9.02 -2.28 -11.95
N LYS A 67 9.04 -1.14 -11.26
CA LYS A 67 9.54 -1.02 -9.88
C LYS A 67 8.44 -0.40 -9.02
N PRO A 68 8.38 -0.73 -7.71
CA PRO A 68 7.55 0.00 -6.78
C PRO A 68 7.83 1.50 -6.86
N ASP A 69 6.78 2.29 -7.02
CA ASP A 69 6.82 3.75 -6.99
C ASP A 69 6.13 4.29 -5.72
N GLU A 70 6.03 5.62 -5.61
CA GLU A 70 5.35 6.26 -4.47
C GLU A 70 3.91 5.76 -4.32
N ALA A 71 3.18 5.62 -5.44
CA ALA A 71 1.81 5.12 -5.44
C ALA A 71 1.72 3.65 -4.99
N THR A 72 2.72 2.82 -5.30
CA THR A 72 2.82 1.45 -4.79
C THR A 72 2.85 1.45 -3.27
N PHE A 73 3.74 2.25 -2.66
CA PHE A 73 3.86 2.31 -1.21
C PHE A 73 2.65 2.95 -0.54
N HIS A 74 2.10 4.01 -1.14
CA HIS A 74 0.85 4.62 -0.67
C HIS A 74 -0.27 3.59 -0.59
N SER A 75 -0.49 2.82 -1.67
CA SER A 75 -1.55 1.80 -1.72
C SER A 75 -1.36 0.70 -0.67
N GLY A 76 -0.13 0.24 -0.46
CA GLY A 76 0.20 -0.75 0.57
C GLY A 76 -0.02 -0.23 1.98
N ILE A 77 0.43 0.99 2.28
CA ILE A 77 0.30 1.64 3.60
C ILE A 77 -1.17 1.87 3.94
N VAL A 78 -1.95 2.43 3.01
CA VAL A 78 -3.40 2.67 3.21
C VAL A 78 -4.17 1.36 3.37
N GLY A 79 -3.85 0.34 2.57
CA GLY A 79 -4.46 -0.97 2.68
C GLY A 79 -4.20 -1.62 4.05
N CYS A 80 -2.95 -1.58 4.52
CA CYS A 80 -2.59 -2.09 5.86
C CYS A 80 -3.28 -1.31 6.98
N ASN A 81 -3.43 0.01 6.84
CA ASN A 81 -4.17 0.82 7.82
C ASN A 81 -5.65 0.41 7.90
N HIS A 82 -6.33 0.22 6.76
CA HIS A 82 -7.71 -0.23 6.74
C HIS A 82 -7.90 -1.60 7.41
N ALA A 83 -6.93 -2.50 7.24
CA ALA A 83 -6.95 -3.82 7.87
C ALA A 83 -6.48 -3.82 9.34
N GLY A 84 -6.11 -2.67 9.92
CA GLY A 84 -5.61 -2.56 11.30
C GLY A 84 -4.22 -3.15 11.52
N MET A 85 -3.43 -3.31 10.46
CA MET A 85 -2.18 -4.06 10.44
C MET A 85 -0.99 -3.12 10.63
N VAL A 86 -0.73 -2.76 11.90
CA VAL A 86 0.32 -1.78 12.27
C VAL A 86 1.70 -2.19 11.78
N ARG A 87 2.07 -3.45 11.98
CA ARG A 87 3.45 -3.91 11.73
C ARG A 87 3.79 -3.80 10.25
N GLU A 88 2.85 -4.19 9.40
CA GLU A 88 2.96 -4.19 7.94
C GLU A 88 2.92 -2.75 7.40
N CYS A 89 2.00 -1.93 7.91
CA CYS A 89 1.94 -0.50 7.60
C CYS A 89 3.29 0.19 7.88
N CYS A 90 3.84 -0.01 9.08
CA CYS A 90 5.16 0.51 9.46
C CYS A 90 6.31 -0.09 8.63
N LYS A 91 6.21 -1.36 8.23
CA LYS A 91 7.21 -2.00 7.37
C LYS A 91 7.22 -1.37 5.97
N CYS A 92 6.05 -1.22 5.33
CA CYS A 92 5.93 -0.56 4.03
C CYS A 92 6.48 0.88 4.10
N PHE A 93 6.15 1.62 5.15
CA PHE A 93 6.68 2.96 5.38
C PHE A 93 8.21 3.00 5.47
N LYS A 94 8.83 2.02 6.16
CA LYS A 94 10.30 1.93 6.26
C LYS A 94 10.97 1.51 4.95
N LEU A 95 10.40 0.52 4.25
CA LEU A 95 10.94 0.00 2.99
C LEU A 95 10.99 1.06 1.89
N MET A 96 9.95 1.92 1.83
CA MET A 96 9.86 3.05 0.91
C MET A 96 11.14 3.89 0.91
N SER A 97 11.63 4.27 2.10
CA SER A 97 12.85 5.06 2.26
C SER A 97 14.14 4.24 2.16
N LEU A 98 14.21 3.11 2.87
CA LEU A 98 15.46 2.38 3.10
C LEU A 98 15.94 1.60 1.87
N GLU A 99 15.01 0.96 1.16
CA GLU A 99 15.36 0.07 0.04
C GLU A 99 15.06 0.70 -1.32
N HIS A 100 14.03 1.54 -1.40
CA HIS A 100 13.58 2.13 -2.67
C HIS A 100 13.99 3.60 -2.85
N GLY A 101 14.51 4.25 -1.80
CA GLY A 101 14.95 5.65 -1.87
C GLY A 101 13.81 6.65 -2.14
N ILE A 102 12.56 6.26 -1.85
CA ILE A 102 11.37 7.08 -2.08
C ILE A 102 11.09 7.85 -0.79
N SER A 103 10.96 9.18 -0.89
CA SER A 103 10.75 10.05 0.28
C SER A 103 9.29 10.03 0.75
N PRO A 104 9.00 9.66 2.02
CA PRO A 104 7.64 9.65 2.53
C PRO A 104 7.04 11.06 2.60
N GLN A 105 5.86 11.23 2.00
CA GLN A 105 5.07 12.45 2.07
C GLN A 105 4.13 12.49 3.28
N LYS A 106 3.60 13.67 3.60
CA LYS A 106 2.70 13.93 4.76
C LYS A 106 1.56 12.93 4.86
N GLU A 107 0.98 12.53 3.73
CA GLU A 107 -0.12 11.57 3.65
C GLU A 107 0.26 10.21 4.24
N HIS A 108 1.48 9.73 3.99
CA HIS A 108 1.98 8.46 4.53
C HIS A 108 2.13 8.53 6.05
N PHE A 109 2.66 9.64 6.55
CA PHE A 109 2.79 9.88 7.98
C PHE A 109 1.42 9.92 8.67
N CYS A 110 0.43 10.59 8.10
CA CYS A 110 -0.93 10.61 8.61
C CYS A 110 -1.53 9.20 8.73
N VAL A 111 -1.34 8.36 7.70
CA VAL A 111 -1.85 6.98 7.71
C VAL A 111 -1.16 6.11 8.77
N VAL A 112 0.15 6.27 8.96
CA VAL A 112 0.90 5.54 10.00
C VAL A 112 0.51 6.02 11.41
N VAL A 113 0.30 7.32 11.62
CA VAL A 113 -0.23 7.82 12.90
C VAL A 113 -1.61 7.25 13.17
N ASP A 114 -2.51 7.25 12.18
CA ASP A 114 -3.86 6.70 12.31
C ASP A 114 -3.85 5.22 12.73
N VAL A 115 -3.04 4.39 12.07
CA VAL A 115 -2.97 2.96 12.42
C VAL A 115 -2.39 2.74 13.83
N LEU A 116 -1.41 3.54 14.25
CA LEU A 116 -0.83 3.47 15.60
C LEU A 116 -1.84 3.87 16.67
N CYS A 117 -2.59 4.95 16.42
CA CYS A 117 -3.66 5.41 17.30
C CYS A 117 -4.76 4.36 17.46
N LYS A 118 -5.26 3.80 16.35
CA LYS A 118 -6.28 2.73 16.33
C LYS A 118 -5.85 1.47 17.10
N SER A 119 -4.54 1.25 17.19
CA SER A 119 -3.96 0.07 17.82
C SER A 119 -3.44 0.31 19.23
N GLY A 120 -3.71 1.50 19.80
CA GLY A 120 -3.31 1.87 21.16
C GLY A 120 -1.82 2.15 21.33
N GLN A 121 -1.03 2.20 20.25
CA GLN A 121 0.42 2.49 20.30
C GLN A 121 0.69 3.99 20.35
N LEU A 122 0.10 4.68 21.33
CA LEU A 122 0.11 6.13 21.44
C LEU A 122 1.53 6.71 21.58
N ASN A 123 2.42 6.01 22.28
CA ASN A 123 3.82 6.43 22.43
C ASN A 123 4.54 6.52 21.08
N HIS A 124 4.35 5.52 20.20
CA HIS A 124 4.93 5.53 18.86
C HIS A 124 4.27 6.57 17.96
N ALA A 125 2.95 6.79 18.10
CA ALA A 125 2.24 7.83 17.35
C ALA A 125 2.76 9.23 17.72
N GLN A 126 2.98 9.49 19.01
CA GLN A 126 3.51 10.75 19.51
C GLN A 126 4.97 10.97 19.08
N ASP A 127 5.81 9.94 19.18
CA ASP A 127 7.20 10.00 18.69
C ASP A 127 7.25 10.31 17.19
N LEU A 128 6.38 9.66 16.39
CA LEU A 128 6.32 9.93 14.96
C LEU A 128 5.89 11.36 14.66
N LEU A 129 4.87 11.89 15.35
CA LEU A 129 4.41 13.27 15.22
C LEU A 129 5.50 14.30 15.55
N GLN A 130 6.31 14.05 16.57
CA GLN A 130 7.40 14.95 16.97
C GLN A 130 8.57 14.95 15.99
N ASN A 131 8.79 13.83 15.30
CA ASN A 131 9.86 13.66 14.34
C ASN A 131 9.42 13.90 12.88
N MET A 132 8.18 14.33 12.63
CA MET A 132 7.75 14.64 11.27
C MET A 132 8.51 15.85 10.72
N PRO A 133 9.05 15.78 9.48
CA PRO A 133 9.73 16.92 8.85
C PRO A 133 8.74 17.97 8.30
N PHE A 134 7.45 17.83 8.60
CA PHE A 134 6.37 18.69 8.13
C PHE A 134 5.78 19.45 9.31
N VAL A 135 5.52 20.74 9.11
CA VAL A 135 4.81 21.53 10.11
C VAL A 135 3.37 21.01 10.17
N PRO A 136 2.80 20.72 11.36
CA PRO A 136 1.38 20.45 11.48
C PRO A 136 0.60 21.61 10.86
N ASP A 137 -0.36 21.34 9.98
CA ASP A 137 -1.25 22.41 9.53
C ASP A 137 -1.90 22.98 10.79
N SER A 138 -1.60 24.23 11.09
CA SER A 138 -2.21 24.96 12.19
C SER A 138 -3.72 24.81 12.05
N ALA A 139 -4.35 24.18 13.03
CA ALA A 139 -5.79 23.97 13.10
C ALA A 139 -6.49 25.32 12.86
N VAL A 140 -7.26 25.41 11.77
CA VAL A 140 -8.28 26.43 11.54
C VAL A 140 -9.59 25.90 12.09
#